data_AF-X1BW07-F1
#
_entry.id   AF-X1BW07-F1
#
_cell.length_a   1.000
_cell.length_b   1.000
_cell.length_c   1.000
_cell.angle_alpha   90.00
_cell.angle_beta   90.00
_cell.angle_gamma   90.00
#
_symmetry.space_group_name_H-M   'P 1'
#
loop_
_entity.id
_entity.type
_entity.pdbx_description
1 polymer ?
#
loop_
_entity_poly.entity_id
_entity_poly.type
_entity_poly.pdbx_seq_one_letter_code
_entity_poly.pdbx_strand_id
1 'polypeptide(L)'
;NILAAESDASGVFNIGKSESMTINQLARLAIKLVGNNSVAPVYDEPRPGDIRHSLADISKARTLGYNPRYSLEEGLRETVRRFRGET
;
A
#
# COMPACT_ATOMS: atom_id res chain seq x y z
N ASN A 1 1.44 4.35 15.37
CA ASN A 1 2.53 4.00 16.32
C ASN A 1 2.02 3.72 17.74
N ILE A 2 0.71 3.73 18.00
CA ILE A 2 0.11 3.48 19.33
C ILE A 2 0.58 2.15 19.93
N LEU A 3 0.50 1.04 19.18
CA LEU A 3 0.94 -0.28 19.67
C LEU A 3 2.41 -0.32 20.12
N ALA A 4 3.28 0.43 19.45
CA ALA A 4 4.68 0.53 19.86
C ALA A 4 4.83 1.42 21.10
N ALA A 5 4.10 2.54 21.14
CA ALA A 5 4.13 3.50 22.25
C ALA A 5 3.59 2.92 23.57
N GLU A 6 2.66 1.97 23.50
CA GLU A 6 2.06 1.29 24.65
C GLU A 6 2.78 -0.02 25.03
N SER A 7 3.95 -0.29 24.42
CA SER A 7 4.75 -1.49 24.67
C SER A 7 6.14 -1.17 25.19
N ASP A 8 6.79 -2.12 25.85
CA ASP A 8 8.22 -2.02 26.22
C ASP A 8 9.17 -2.39 25.07
N ALA A 9 8.65 -2.52 23.84
CA ALA A 9 9.42 -3.00 22.70
C ALA A 9 10.41 -1.97 22.17
N SER A 10 11.63 -2.41 21.85
CA SER A 10 12.68 -1.55 21.30
C SER A 10 13.31 -2.12 20.01
N GLY A 11 13.90 -1.21 19.22
CA GLY A 11 14.56 -1.53 17.96
C GLY A 11 13.74 -1.18 16.71
N VAL A 12 14.14 -1.75 15.57
CA VAL A 12 13.54 -1.46 14.26
C VAL A 12 12.46 -2.49 13.93
N PHE A 13 11.35 -2.03 13.35
CA PHE A 13 10.20 -2.83 12.95
C PHE A 13 9.72 -2.40 11.56
N ASN A 14 9.48 -3.36 10.67
CA ASN A 14 8.87 -3.09 9.38
C ASN A 14 7.34 -2.99 9.56
N ILE A 15 6.74 -1.96 8.95
CA ILE A 15 5.29 -1.78 8.89
C ILE A 15 4.87 -1.90 7.43
N GLY A 16 3.91 -2.78 7.16
CA GLY A 16 3.44 -3.11 5.81
C GLY A 16 2.40 -4.23 5.85
N LYS A 17 2.00 -4.75 4.68
CA LYS A 17 0.94 -5.77 4.58
C LYS A 17 1.47 -7.21 4.40
N SER A 18 2.78 -7.40 4.26
CA SER A 18 3.39 -8.68 3.84
C SER A 18 2.73 -9.30 2.61
N GLU A 19 2.22 -8.44 1.73
CA GLU A 19 1.68 -8.76 0.42
C GLU A 19 2.37 -7.85 -0.60
N SER A 20 2.62 -8.34 -1.81
CA SER A 20 3.20 -7.56 -2.90
C SER A 20 2.18 -7.30 -4.01
N MET A 21 2.29 -6.16 -4.66
CA MET A 21 1.53 -5.83 -5.87
C MET A 21 2.48 -5.23 -6.92
N THR A 22 2.31 -5.60 -8.18
CA THR A 22 3.03 -4.97 -9.29
C THR A 22 2.44 -3.59 -9.64
N ILE A 23 3.25 -2.70 -10.21
CA ILE A 23 2.79 -1.39 -10.71
C ILE A 23 1.66 -1.55 -11.75
N ASN A 24 1.74 -2.56 -12.61
CA ASN A 24 0.70 -2.84 -13.60
C ASN A 24 -0.64 -3.25 -12.98
N GLN A 25 -0.62 -4.04 -11.90
CA GLN A 25 -1.84 -4.38 -11.16
C GLN A 25 -2.41 -3.14 -10.46
N LEU A 26 -1.57 -2.31 -9.84
CA LEU A 26 -2.00 -1.08 -9.17
C LEU A 26 -2.63 -0.10 -10.16
N ALA A 27 -2.01 0.12 -11.32
CA ALA A 27 -2.53 0.99 -12.36
C ALA A 27 -3.91 0.55 -12.86
N ARG A 28 -4.09 -0.76 -13.13
CA ARG A 28 -5.40 -1.32 -13.54
C ARG A 28 -6.45 -1.15 -12.46
N LEU A 29 -6.11 -1.37 -11.20
CA LEU A 29 -7.02 -1.19 -10.08
C LEU A 29 -7.45 0.28 -9.94
N ALA A 30 -6.50 1.22 -10.05
CA ALA A 30 -6.80 2.64 -10.00
C ALA A 30 -7.73 3.08 -11.14
N ILE A 31 -7.45 2.67 -12.39
CA ILE A 31 -8.31 2.96 -13.55
C ILE A 31 -9.74 2.44 -13.32
N LYS A 32 -9.87 1.20 -12.85
CA LYS A 32 -11.16 0.58 -12.52
C LYS A 32 -11.92 1.39 -11.46
N LEU A 33 -11.25 1.79 -10.38
CA LEU A 33 -11.88 2.52 -9.27
C LEU A 33 -12.26 3.96 -9.65
N VAL A 34 -11.47 4.62 -10.49
CA VAL A 34 -11.81 5.93 -11.05
C VAL A 34 -12.97 5.84 -12.05
N GLY A 35 -13.24 4.65 -12.61
CA GLY A 35 -14.37 4.41 -13.50
C GLY A 35 -14.15 4.96 -14.92
N ASN A 36 -12.91 5.24 -15.32
CA ASN A 36 -12.59 5.74 -16.65
C ASN A 36 -11.81 4.68 -17.46
N ASN A 37 -12.56 3.75 -18.06
CA ASN A 37 -11.98 2.64 -18.83
C ASN A 37 -11.36 3.06 -20.18
N SER A 38 -11.44 4.35 -20.55
CA SER A 38 -10.78 4.86 -21.76
C SER A 38 -9.29 5.18 -21.55
N VAL A 39 -8.84 5.22 -20.29
CA VAL A 39 -7.44 5.49 -19.93
C VAL A 39 -6.64 4.20 -19.92
N ALA A 40 -5.45 4.23 -20.54
CA ALA A 40 -4.49 3.14 -20.50
C ALA A 40 -3.16 3.62 -19.85
N PRO A 41 -2.43 2.73 -19.15
CA PRO A 41 -1.09 3.06 -18.68
C PRO A 41 -0.16 3.38 -19.85
N VAL A 42 0.59 4.47 -19.73
CA VAL A 42 1.70 4.81 -20.63
C VAL A 42 2.99 4.30 -19.99
N TYR A 43 3.73 3.47 -20.72
CA TYR A 43 5.00 2.93 -20.26
C TYR A 43 6.13 3.88 -20.59
N ASP A 44 7.07 4.00 -19.67
CA ASP A 44 8.24 4.86 -19.79
C ASP A 44 9.47 4.10 -19.28
N GLU A 45 10.65 4.66 -19.52
CA GLU A 45 11.92 4.06 -19.09
C GLU A 45 11.96 3.89 -17.56
N PRO A 46 12.56 2.79 -17.05
CA PRO A 46 12.74 2.58 -15.62
C PRO A 46 13.50 3.75 -14.97
N ARG A 47 13.04 4.19 -13.80
CA ARG A 47 13.72 5.28 -13.10
C ARG A 47 15.00 4.77 -12.45
N PRO A 48 16.15 5.46 -12.61
CA PRO A 48 17.37 5.09 -11.91
C PRO A 48 17.16 5.01 -10.40
N GLY A 49 17.51 3.87 -9.79
CA GLY A 49 17.36 3.64 -8.36
C GLY A 49 16.06 2.96 -7.92
N ASP A 50 15.12 2.68 -8.84
CA ASP A 50 13.89 1.96 -8.51
C ASP A 50 14.16 0.53 -8.01
N ILE A 51 13.52 0.18 -6.89
CA ILE A 51 13.52 -1.18 -6.34
C ILE A 51 12.54 -2.02 -7.14
N ARG A 52 13.00 -3.17 -7.68
CA ARG A 52 12.15 -4.07 -8.49
C ARG A 52 11.07 -4.80 -7.70
N HIS A 53 11.44 -5.30 -6.52
CA HIS A 53 10.53 -6.05 -5.64
C HIS A 53 10.70 -5.55 -4.22
N SER A 54 9.58 -5.23 -3.57
CA SER A 54 9.54 -4.81 -2.18
C SER A 54 8.43 -5.57 -1.46
N LEU A 55 8.80 -6.30 -0.41
CA LEU A 55 7.89 -7.07 0.42
C LEU A 55 8.37 -6.95 1.87
N ALA A 56 7.56 -6.31 2.70
CA ALA A 56 7.89 -6.16 4.12
C ALA A 56 7.68 -7.48 4.86
N ASP A 57 8.72 -8.01 5.49
CA ASP A 57 8.56 -8.98 6.58
C ASP A 57 8.10 -8.25 7.84
N ILE A 58 6.85 -8.49 8.24
CA ILE A 58 6.22 -7.88 9.42
C ILE A 58 6.15 -8.83 10.62
N SER A 59 6.87 -9.96 10.59
CA SER A 59 6.92 -10.94 11.67
C SER A 59 7.16 -10.27 13.04
N LYS A 60 8.14 -9.37 13.10
CA LYS A 60 8.47 -8.60 14.31
C LYS A 60 7.36 -7.63 14.73
N ALA A 61 6.67 -6.99 13.80
CA ALA A 61 5.58 -6.08 14.14
C ALA A 61 4.37 -6.85 14.70
N ARG A 62 4.11 -8.07 14.20
CA ARG A 62 3.03 -8.93 14.70
C ARG A 62 3.18 -9.31 16.16
N THR A 63 4.41 -9.35 16.71
CA THR A 63 4.62 -9.58 18.15
C THR A 63 4.05 -8.46 19.02
N LEU A 64 3.84 -7.26 18.45
CA LEU A 64 3.19 -6.12 19.11
C LEU A 64 1.67 -6.10 18.89
N GLY A 65 1.09 -7.17 18.33
CA GLY A 65 -0.31 -7.21 17.94
C GLY A 65 -0.63 -6.42 16.66
N TYR A 66 0.38 -5.97 15.91
CA TYR A 66 0.13 -5.28 14.63
C TYR A 66 -0.49 -6.24 13.62
N ASN A 67 -1.70 -5.91 13.18
CA ASN A 67 -2.40 -6.62 12.13
C ASN A 67 -3.01 -5.63 11.13
N PRO A 68 -2.48 -5.53 9.89
CA PRO A 68 -3.02 -4.66 8.85
C PRO A 68 -4.50 -4.96 8.60
N ARG A 69 -5.36 -3.96 8.76
CA ARG A 69 -6.83 -4.12 8.65
C ARG A 69 -7.39 -3.80 7.27
N TYR A 70 -6.69 -2.96 6.51
CA TYR A 70 -7.14 -2.52 5.18
C TYR A 70 -6.40 -3.29 4.10
N SER A 71 -7.15 -3.83 3.14
CA SER A 71 -6.63 -4.18 1.82
C SER A 71 -6.22 -2.94 1.03
N LEU A 72 -5.34 -3.15 0.06
CA LEU A 72 -4.93 -2.06 -0.84
C LEU A 72 -6.12 -1.53 -1.65
N GLU A 73 -7.05 -2.40 -2.06
CA GLU A 73 -8.27 -1.99 -2.77
C GLU A 73 -9.19 -1.13 -1.92
N GLU A 74 -9.43 -1.50 -0.65
CA GLU A 74 -10.25 -0.69 0.27
C GLU A 74 -9.62 0.68 0.49
N GLY A 75 -8.32 0.73 0.79
CA GLY A 75 -7.61 2.00 0.98
C GLY A 75 -7.61 2.88 -0.27
N LEU A 76 -7.44 2.27 -1.46
CA LEU A 76 -7.44 3.00 -2.71
C LEU A 76 -8.85 3.52 -3.07
N ARG A 77 -9.92 2.78 -2.73
CA ARG A 77 -11.30 3.25 -2.91
C ARG A 77 -11.59 4.50 -2.09
N GLU A 78 -11.21 4.51 -0.83
CA GLU A 78 -11.33 5.69 0.04
C GLU A 78 -10.50 6.86 -0.49
N THR A 79 -9.29 6.57 -0.98
CA THR A 79 -8.41 7.58 -1.60
C THR A 79 -9.09 8.22 -2.82
N VAL A 80 -9.66 7.42 -3.72
CA VAL A 80 -10.38 7.92 -4.91
C VAL A 80 -11.59 8.77 -4.50
N ARG A 81 -12.40 8.33 -3.53
CA ARG A 81 -13.53 9.12 -3.00
C ARG A 81 -13.07 10.49 -2.50
N ARG A 82 -11.95 10.53 -1.75
CA ARG A 82 -11.36 11.78 -1.25
C ARG A 82 -10.94 12.71 -2.40
N PHE A 83 -10.30 12.18 -3.45
CA PHE A 83 -9.93 12.98 -4.63
C PHE A 83 -11.12 13.53 -5.42
N ARG A 84 -12.29 12.89 -5.32
CA ARG A 84 -13.54 13.36 -5.92
C ARG A 84 -14.28 14.40 -5.08
N GLY A 85 -13.79 14.71 -3.87
CA GLY A 85 -14.47 15.61 -2.94
C GLY A 85 -15.72 15.00 -2.30
N GLU A 86 -15.85 13.68 -2.31
CA GLU A 86 -16.95 12.94 -1.68
C GLU A 86 -16.73 12.80 -0.15
N THR A 87 -15.70 13.47 0.41
CA THR A 87 -15.35 13.48 1.84
C THR A 87 -14.52 14.72 2.19
#